data_AF-A0A4S8L4E7-F1
#
_entry.id   AF-A0A4S8L4E7-F1
#
_cell.length_a   1.000
_cell.length_b   1.000
_cell.length_c   1.000
_cell.angle_alpha   90.00
_cell.angle_beta   90.00
_cell.angle_gamma   90.00
#
_symmetry.space_group_name_H-M   'P 1'
#
loop_
_entity.id
_entity.type
_entity.pdbx_description
1 polymer ?
#
loop_
_entity_poly.entity_id
_entity_poly.type
_entity_poly.pdbx_seq_one_letter_code
_entity_poly.pdbx_strand_id
1 'polypeptide(L)'
;DYIQMYEEDEPYKERGPNARVWKVYNHEVTKIDSDRVEDWRDGLDSLLVFAALFSAVITTIVVQTSTNLQKDWGEVTANLLVELIMIQRAGLNGIPVNTIPSSQLTPSSKFTPRPVDVAINALFFFSLALSLSTALAAIVCKQWIHQY
;
A
#
# COMPACT_ATOMS: atom_id res chain seq x y z
N ASP A 1 -36.94 -17.75 -27.35
CA ASP A 1 -38.30 -17.22 -27.52
C ASP A 1 -39.05 -17.45 -26.20
N TYR A 2 -39.36 -16.40 -25.44
CA TYR A 2 -39.89 -16.50 -24.08
C TYR A 2 -41.28 -17.18 -24.02
N ILE A 3 -41.97 -17.19 -25.16
CA ILE A 3 -43.28 -17.81 -25.38
C ILE A 3 -43.19 -19.35 -25.35
N GLN A 4 -42.02 -19.93 -25.65
CA GLN A 4 -41.78 -21.38 -25.55
C GLN A 4 -41.30 -21.84 -24.16
N MET A 5 -40.76 -20.92 -23.35
CA MET A 5 -40.14 -21.23 -22.06
C MET A 5 -41.12 -21.12 -20.88
N TYR A 6 -42.20 -20.34 -21.04
CA TYR A 6 -43.22 -20.15 -20.01
C TYR A 6 -44.62 -20.19 -20.65
N GLU A 7 -45.47 -21.10 -20.17
CA GLU A 7 -46.88 -21.24 -20.58
C GLU A 7 -47.68 -19.94 -20.36
N GLU A 8 -48.73 -19.73 -21.17
CA GLU A 8 -49.64 -18.59 -20.98
C GLU A 8 -50.35 -18.68 -19.63
N ASP A 9 -50.40 -17.55 -18.92
CA ASP A 9 -51.15 -17.47 -17.67
C ASP A 9 -52.65 -17.55 -17.97
N GLU A 10 -53.42 -18.12 -17.04
CA GLU A 10 -54.88 -18.09 -17.15
C GLU A 10 -55.39 -16.64 -17.28
N PRO A 11 -56.47 -16.41 -18.06
CA PRO A 11 -57.08 -15.09 -18.18
C PRO A 11 -57.36 -14.50 -16.79
N TYR A 12 -57.01 -13.23 -16.59
CA TYR A 12 -57.09 -12.49 -15.32
C TYR A 12 -56.05 -12.84 -14.23
N LYS A 13 -55.17 -13.83 -14.42
CA LYS A 13 -54.03 -14.13 -13.51
C LYS A 13 -52.68 -13.55 -13.96
N GLU A 14 -52.64 -12.85 -15.09
CA GLU A 14 -51.44 -12.23 -15.67
C GLU A 14 -50.75 -11.15 -14.79
N ARG A 15 -51.41 -10.70 -13.71
CA ARG A 15 -50.83 -9.80 -12.70
C ARG A 15 -50.55 -10.46 -11.35
N GLY A 16 -50.82 -11.76 -11.22
CA GLY A 16 -50.53 -12.51 -10.00
C GLY A 16 -49.02 -12.67 -9.76
N PRO A 17 -48.61 -12.99 -8.51
CA PRO A 17 -47.18 -13.15 -8.17
C PRO A 17 -46.48 -14.27 -8.96
N ASN A 18 -47.23 -15.20 -9.55
CA ASN A 18 -46.72 -16.29 -10.40
C ASN A 18 -46.89 -16.05 -11.91
N ALA A 19 -47.26 -14.83 -12.32
CA ALA A 19 -47.45 -14.50 -13.72
C ALA A 19 -46.16 -14.67 -14.52
N ARG A 20 -46.30 -15.07 -15.79
CA ARG A 20 -45.25 -15.20 -16.79
C ARG A 20 -44.39 -13.95 -16.90
N VAL A 21 -44.99 -12.76 -16.80
CA VAL A 21 -44.26 -11.47 -16.86
C VAL A 21 -43.20 -11.39 -15.75
N TRP A 22 -43.53 -11.80 -14.52
CA TRP A 22 -42.57 -11.80 -13.41
C TRP A 22 -41.50 -12.88 -13.57
N LYS A 23 -41.84 -14.04 -14.13
CA LYS A 23 -40.86 -15.10 -14.41
C LYS A 23 -39.85 -14.69 -15.48
N VAL A 24 -40.33 -14.08 -16.56
CA VAL A 24 -39.47 -13.55 -17.65
C VAL A 24 -38.62 -12.39 -17.14
N TYR A 25 -39.22 -11.46 -16.38
CA TYR A 25 -38.50 -10.36 -15.76
C TYR A 25 -37.40 -10.86 -14.82
N ASN A 26 -37.71 -11.78 -13.90
CA ASN A 26 -36.72 -12.35 -13.00
C ASN A 26 -35.63 -13.11 -13.76
N HIS A 27 -35.96 -13.86 -14.81
CA HIS A 27 -34.98 -14.55 -15.63
C HIS A 27 -33.98 -13.58 -16.29
N GLU A 28 -34.48 -12.49 -16.87
CA GLU A 28 -33.63 -11.46 -17.48
C GLU A 28 -32.82 -10.70 -16.43
N VAL A 29 -33.44 -10.35 -15.29
CA VAL A 29 -32.74 -9.66 -14.20
C VAL A 29 -31.66 -10.55 -13.60
N THR A 30 -31.91 -11.84 -13.35
CA THR A 30 -30.88 -12.77 -12.85
C THR A 30 -29.71 -12.90 -13.81
N LYS A 31 -29.98 -12.92 -15.13
CA LYS A 31 -28.91 -12.97 -16.13
C LYS A 31 -28.07 -11.69 -16.11
N ILE A 32 -28.70 -10.52 -16.13
CA ILE A 32 -28.02 -9.22 -16.07
C ILE A 32 -27.24 -9.06 -14.76
N ASP A 33 -27.81 -9.51 -13.65
CA ASP A 33 -27.20 -9.41 -12.32
C ASP A 33 -25.97 -10.33 -12.22
N SER A 34 -26.08 -11.57 -12.71
CA SER A 34 -24.95 -12.50 -12.79
C SER A 34 -23.79 -11.96 -13.62
N ASP A 35 -24.07 -11.41 -14.81
CA ASP A 35 -23.04 -10.85 -15.68
C ASP A 35 -22.35 -9.64 -15.00
N ARG A 36 -23.12 -8.77 -14.32
CA ARG A 36 -22.57 -7.62 -13.58
C ARG A 36 -21.75 -8.03 -12.36
N VAL A 37 -22.21 -9.03 -11.63
CA VAL A 37 -21.52 -9.59 -10.46
C VAL A 37 -20.17 -10.17 -10.88
N GLU A 38 -20.11 -10.85 -12.03
CA GLU A 38 -18.87 -11.36 -12.59
C GLU A 38 -17.91 -10.22 -12.97
N ASP A 39 -18.38 -9.20 -13.69
CA ASP A 39 -17.57 -8.02 -14.03
C ASP A 39 -17.02 -7.30 -12.78
N TRP A 40 -17.84 -7.14 -11.75
CA TRP A 40 -17.42 -6.53 -10.48
C TRP A 40 -16.38 -7.38 -9.75
N ARG A 41 -16.57 -8.70 -9.72
CA ARG A 41 -15.60 -9.63 -9.12
C ARG A 41 -14.25 -9.51 -9.81
N ASP A 42 -14.23 -9.49 -11.13
CA ASP A 42 -13.00 -9.40 -11.91
C ASP A 42 -12.30 -8.05 -11.72
N GLY A 43 -13.07 -6.95 -11.64
CA GLY A 43 -12.56 -5.62 -11.29
C GLY A 43 -11.94 -5.56 -9.88
N LEU A 44 -12.59 -6.19 -8.89
CA LEU A 44 -12.08 -6.30 -7.52
C LEU A 44 -10.79 -7.11 -7.45
N ASP A 45 -10.69 -8.21 -8.22
CA ASP A 45 -9.48 -9.03 -8.28
C ASP A 45 -8.30 -8.25 -8.89
N SER A 46 -8.55 -7.49 -9.96
CA SER A 46 -7.54 -6.59 -10.54
C SER A 46 -7.09 -5.53 -9.53
N LEU A 47 -8.01 -4.93 -8.78
CA LEU A 47 -7.69 -3.92 -7.77
C LEU A 47 -6.85 -4.52 -6.62
N LEU A 48 -7.16 -5.76 -6.21
CA LEU A 48 -6.43 -6.46 -5.16
C LEU A 48 -5.00 -6.78 -5.59
N VAL A 49 -4.79 -7.24 -6.83
CA VAL A 49 -3.46 -7.44 -7.42
C VAL A 49 -2.68 -6.12 -7.46
N PHE A 50 -3.31 -5.04 -7.92
CA PHE A 50 -2.68 -3.73 -7.97
C PHE A 50 -2.29 -3.24 -6.57
N ALA A 51 -3.18 -3.36 -5.59
CA ALA A 51 -2.91 -2.98 -4.20
C ALA A 51 -1.77 -3.81 -3.59
N ALA A 52 -1.69 -5.12 -3.88
CA ALA A 52 -0.61 -5.97 -3.40
C ALA A 52 0.75 -5.55 -3.99
N LEU A 53 0.82 -5.33 -5.31
CA LEU A 53 2.04 -4.88 -5.99
C LEU A 53 2.48 -3.49 -5.51
N PHE A 54 1.53 -2.56 -5.42
CA PHE A 54 1.80 -1.21 -4.93
C PHE A 54 2.32 -1.25 -3.49
N SER A 55 1.71 -2.05 -2.62
CA SER A 55 2.16 -2.21 -1.24
C SER A 55 3.57 -2.79 -1.15
N ALA A 56 3.95 -3.73 -2.01
CA ALA A 56 5.30 -4.29 -2.06
C ALA A 56 6.36 -3.24 -2.47
N VAL A 57 6.05 -2.42 -3.48
CA VAL A 57 6.92 -1.32 -3.91
C VAL A 57 7.08 -0.27 -2.81
N ILE A 58 5.97 0.17 -2.20
CA ILE A 58 6.00 1.15 -1.12
C ILE A 58 6.75 0.60 0.10
N THR A 59 6.58 -0.67 0.45
CA THR A 59 7.33 -1.30 1.55
C THR A 59 8.83 -1.23 1.31
N THR A 60 9.28 -1.49 0.07
CA THR A 60 10.70 -1.40 -0.29
C THR A 60 11.23 0.02 -0.15
N ILE A 61 10.46 1.01 -0.63
CA ILE A 61 10.81 2.43 -0.49
C ILE A 61 10.87 2.83 0.98
N VAL A 62 9.88 2.43 1.79
CA VAL A 62 9.84 2.71 3.24
C VAL A 62 11.07 2.13 3.95
N VAL A 63 11.49 0.91 3.60
CA VAL A 63 12.71 0.30 4.17
C VAL A 63 13.93 1.15 3.84
N GLN A 64 14.07 1.62 2.59
CA GLN A 64 15.19 2.48 2.17
C GLN A 64 15.13 3.88 2.77
N THR A 65 13.95 4.50 2.91
CA THR A 65 13.82 5.83 3.52
C THR A 65 14.02 5.75 5.03
N SER A 66 13.58 4.67 5.67
CA SER A 66 13.75 4.46 7.12
C SER A 66 15.22 4.40 7.52
N THR A 67 16.10 3.82 6.68
CA THR A 67 17.55 3.84 6.96
C THR A 67 18.14 5.26 6.87
N ASN A 68 17.56 6.15 6.06
CA ASN A 68 17.98 7.57 6.01
C ASN A 68 17.56 8.36 7.28
N LEU A 69 16.56 7.87 8.03
CA LEU A 69 16.20 8.41 9.34
C LEU A 69 17.09 7.87 10.47
N GLN A 70 18.12 7.09 10.18
CA GLN A 70 19.07 6.59 11.17
C GLN A 70 20.42 7.28 11.02
N LYS A 71 21.17 7.33 12.11
CA LYS A 71 22.53 7.87 12.13
C LYS A 71 23.42 7.01 11.23
N ASP A 72 24.06 7.62 10.23
CA ASP A 72 25.04 6.92 9.39
C ASP A 72 26.30 6.62 10.22
N TRP A 73 26.36 5.41 10.76
CA TRP A 73 27.51 4.92 11.52
C TRP A 73 28.77 4.82 10.65
N GLY A 74 28.63 4.69 9.34
CA GLY A 74 29.75 4.72 8.39
C GLY A 74 30.40 6.11 8.36
N GLU A 75 29.61 7.16 8.24
CA GLU A 75 30.10 8.55 8.27
C GLU A 75 30.72 8.90 9.63
N VAL A 76 30.10 8.49 10.74
CA VAL A 76 30.65 8.69 12.09
C VAL A 76 32.01 7.99 12.23
N THR A 77 32.10 6.73 11.79
CA THR A 77 33.33 5.93 11.90
C THR A 77 34.43 6.49 11.00
N ALA A 78 34.09 6.93 9.78
CA ALA A 78 35.03 7.56 8.86
C ALA A 78 35.60 8.87 9.42
N ASN A 79 34.76 9.73 9.99
CA ASN A 79 35.21 10.97 10.61
C ASN A 79 36.11 10.71 11.83
N LEU A 80 35.79 9.71 12.66
CA LEU A 80 36.65 9.30 13.77
C LEU A 80 37.98 8.67 13.31
N LEU A 81 37.97 7.90 12.21
CA LEU A 81 39.19 7.36 11.58
C LEU A 81 40.09 8.48 11.05
N VAL A 82 39.51 9.48 10.39
CA VAL A 82 40.26 10.65 9.91
C VAL A 82 40.87 11.42 11.09
N GLU A 83 40.12 11.63 12.17
CA GLU A 83 40.64 12.24 13.39
C GLU A 83 41.81 11.42 13.97
N LEU A 84 41.68 10.10 14.06
CA LEU A 84 42.75 9.22 14.54
C LEU A 84 44.01 9.31 13.68
N ILE A 85 43.87 9.34 12.35
CA ILE A 85 45.00 9.51 11.41
C ILE A 85 45.67 10.87 11.61
N MET A 86 44.90 11.95 11.82
CA MET A 86 45.44 13.28 12.09
C MET A 86 46.20 13.33 13.42
N ILE A 87 45.70 12.67 14.47
CA ILE A 87 46.37 12.54 15.77
C ILE A 87 47.70 11.79 15.63
N GLN A 88 47.70 10.66 14.92
CA GLN A 88 48.93 9.90 14.66
C GLN A 88 49.96 10.73 13.89
N ARG A 89 49.53 11.44 12.84
CA ARG A 89 50.42 12.30 12.05
C ARG A 89 50.95 13.50 12.85
N ALA A 90 50.14 14.09 13.71
CA ALA A 90 50.59 15.18 14.58
C ALA A 90 51.64 14.70 15.61
N GLY A 91 51.39 13.55 16.23
CA GLY A 91 52.33 12.93 17.18
C GLY A 91 53.68 12.59 16.55
N LEU A 92 53.68 12.07 15.32
CA LEU A 92 54.91 11.79 14.57
C LEU A 92 55.67 13.06 14.16
N ASN A 93 54.98 14.18 13.97
CA ASN A 93 55.58 15.47 13.60
C ASN A 93 55.87 16.39 14.80
N GLY A 94 55.69 15.90 16.04
CA GLY A 94 55.90 16.68 17.25
C GLY A 94 54.89 17.84 17.44
N ILE A 95 53.77 17.81 16.73
CA ILE A 95 52.72 18.82 16.82
C ILE A 95 51.80 18.49 18.00
N PRO A 96 51.48 19.45 18.88
CA PRO A 96 50.60 19.19 20.02
C PRO A 96 49.17 18.84 19.55
N VAL A 97 48.61 17.77 20.12
CA VAL A 97 47.28 17.22 19.81
C VAL A 97 46.16 18.27 19.86
N ASN A 98 46.32 19.31 20.68
CA ASN A 98 45.36 20.40 20.85
C ASN A 98 45.20 21.33 19.62
N THR A 99 46.00 21.13 18.57
CA THR A 99 45.88 21.86 17.29
C THR A 99 45.02 21.14 16.26
N ILE A 100 44.58 19.91 16.56
CA ILE A 100 43.75 19.11 15.67
C ILE A 100 42.27 19.44 15.96
N PRO A 101 41.48 19.84 14.94
CA PRO A 101 40.05 20.05 15.14
C PRO A 101 39.37 18.72 15.47
N SER A 102 38.61 18.69 16.57
CA SER A 102 37.82 17.53 16.97
C SER A 102 36.77 17.18 15.92
N SER A 103 36.47 15.88 15.73
CA SER A 103 35.43 15.44 14.80
C SER A 103 34.08 16.08 15.13
N GLN A 104 33.40 16.59 14.09
CA GLN A 104 32.04 17.14 14.22
C GLN A 104 30.99 16.06 14.49
N LEU A 105 31.29 14.80 14.17
CA LEU A 105 30.41 13.65 14.41
C LEU A 105 31.03 12.75 15.49
N THR A 106 30.43 12.76 16.68
CA THR A 106 30.79 11.87 17.80
C THR A 106 29.66 10.87 18.08
N PRO A 107 29.95 9.73 18.73
CA PRO A 107 28.92 8.76 19.12
C PRO A 107 27.81 9.38 19.98
N SER A 108 28.16 10.40 20.79
CA SER A 108 27.24 11.15 21.65
C SER A 108 26.50 12.29 20.94
N SER A 109 26.83 12.63 19.69
CA SER A 109 26.13 13.70 18.97
C SER A 109 24.65 13.35 18.77
N LYS A 110 23.76 14.30 19.10
CA LYS A 110 22.32 14.12 18.91
C LYS A 110 22.02 14.04 17.42
N PHE A 111 21.57 12.86 16.98
CA PHE A 111 21.06 12.69 15.63
C PHE A 111 19.67 13.31 15.55
N THR A 112 19.49 14.28 14.65
CA THR A 112 18.21 14.92 14.40
C THR A 112 17.90 14.74 12.92
N PRO A 113 16.97 13.85 12.54
CA PRO A 113 16.63 13.63 11.14
C PRO A 113 16.06 14.92 10.53
N ARG A 114 16.28 15.12 9.24
CA ARG A 114 15.78 16.33 8.57
C ARG A 114 14.24 16.25 8.54
N PRO A 115 13.53 17.37 8.78
CA PRO A 115 12.06 17.38 8.76
C PRO A 115 11.46 16.85 7.45
N VAL A 116 12.15 17.06 6.33
CA VAL A 116 11.75 16.56 5.00
C VAL A 116 11.79 15.04 4.91
N ASP A 117 12.80 14.38 5.50
CA ASP A 117 12.94 12.92 5.47
C ASP A 117 11.81 12.27 6.30
N VAL A 118 11.45 12.90 7.43
CA VAL A 118 10.31 12.50 8.26
C VAL A 118 8.99 12.65 7.51
N ALA A 119 8.79 13.78 6.82
CA ALA A 119 7.57 14.02 6.04
C ALA A 119 7.42 13.02 4.88
N ILE A 120 8.50 12.73 4.16
CA ILE A 120 8.52 11.74 3.08
C ILE A 120 8.16 10.35 3.61
N ASN A 121 8.80 9.92 4.70
CA ASN A 121 8.50 8.64 5.32
C ASN A 121 7.04 8.55 5.80
N ALA A 122 6.52 9.62 6.41
CA ALA A 122 5.12 9.69 6.82
C ALA A 122 4.16 9.57 5.62
N LEU A 123 4.42 10.29 4.53
CA LEU A 123 3.62 10.19 3.29
C LEU A 123 3.61 8.76 2.72
N PHE A 124 4.74 8.07 2.74
CA PHE A 124 4.79 6.67 2.31
C PHE A 124 4.00 5.73 3.23
N PHE A 125 4.06 5.92 4.55
CA PHE A 125 3.21 5.19 5.48
C PHE A 125 1.71 5.43 5.24
N PHE A 126 1.31 6.68 5.01
CA PHE A 126 -0.06 7.02 4.64
C PHE A 126 -0.49 6.36 3.33
N SER A 127 0.39 6.38 2.32
CA SER A 127 0.14 5.72 1.04
C SER A 127 -0.08 4.22 1.19
N LEU A 128 0.70 3.56 2.06
CA LEU A 128 0.56 2.14 2.35
C LEU A 128 -0.75 1.85 3.08
N ALA A 129 -1.09 2.65 4.08
CA ALA A 129 -2.34 2.52 4.82
C ALA A 129 -3.57 2.69 3.92
N LEU A 130 -3.55 3.69 3.02
CA LEU A 130 -4.61 3.93 2.05
C LEU A 130 -4.75 2.75 1.08
N SER A 131 -3.64 2.23 0.55
CA SER A 131 -3.63 1.03 -0.30
C SER A 131 -4.26 -0.18 0.39
N LEU A 132 -3.87 -0.43 1.64
CA LEU A 132 -4.39 -1.55 2.42
C LEU A 132 -5.87 -1.37 2.75
N SER A 133 -6.31 -0.13 3.03
CA SER A 133 -7.73 0.20 3.22
C SER A 133 -8.55 -0.06 1.95
N THR A 134 -8.05 0.32 0.77
CA THR A 134 -8.69 0.01 -0.52
C THR A 134 -8.78 -1.49 -0.75
N ALA A 135 -7.72 -2.25 -0.44
CA ALA A 135 -7.74 -3.71 -0.54
C ALA A 135 -8.77 -4.34 0.40
N LEU A 136 -8.87 -3.87 1.65
CA LEU A 136 -9.88 -4.34 2.61
C LEU A 136 -11.30 -4.04 2.12
N ALA A 137 -11.54 -2.83 1.61
CA ALA A 137 -12.83 -2.47 1.01
C ALA A 137 -13.18 -3.40 -0.16
N ALA A 138 -12.20 -3.70 -1.03
CA ALA A 138 -12.40 -4.61 -2.15
C ALA A 138 -12.77 -6.03 -1.69
N ILE A 139 -12.11 -6.54 -0.64
CA ILE A 139 -12.43 -7.84 -0.04
C ILE A 139 -13.85 -7.86 0.54
N VAL A 140 -14.25 -6.80 1.26
CA VAL A 140 -15.62 -6.69 1.82
C VAL A 140 -16.66 -6.66 0.70
N CYS A 141 -16.43 -5.89 -0.37
CA CYS A 141 -17.31 -5.90 -1.55
C CYS A 141 -17.39 -7.30 -2.16
N LYS A 142 -16.26 -8.01 -2.29
CA LYS A 142 -16.24 -9.37 -2.83
C LYS A 142 -17.01 -10.35 -1.94
N GLN A 143 -16.89 -10.25 -0.62
CA GLN A 143 -17.66 -11.04 0.33
C GLN A 143 -19.16 -10.76 0.23
N TRP A 144 -19.54 -9.49 0.07
CA TRP A 144 -20.94 -9.09 -0.07
C TRP A 144 -21.56 -9.64 -1.36
N ILE A 145 -20.84 -9.52 -2.47
CA ILE A 145 -21.24 -10.05 -3.78
C ILE A 145 -21.34 -11.58 -3.77
N HIS A 146 -20.45 -12.27 -3.06
CA HIS A 146 -20.53 -13.74 -2.94
C HIS A 146 -21.72 -14.21 -2.11
N GLN A 147 -22.16 -13.38 -1.16
CA GLN A 147 -23.29 -13.67 -0.28
C GLN A 147 -24.65 -13.27 -0.89
N TYR A 148 -24.64 -12.38 -1.90
CA TYR A 148 -25.81 -11.93 -2.65
C TYR A 148 -26.18 -12.96 -3.73
#